data_AF-A0A846SNY4-F1
#
_entry.id   AF-A0A846SNY4-F1
#
_cell.length_a   1.000
_cell.length_b   1.000
_cell.length_c   1.000
_cell.angle_alpha   90.00
_cell.angle_beta   90.00
_cell.angle_gamma   90.00
#
_symmetry.space_group_name_H-M   'P 1'
#
loop_
_entity.id
_entity.type
_entity.pdbx_description
1 polymer ?
#
loop_
_entity_poly.entity_id
_entity_poly.type
_entity_poly.pdbx_seq_one_letter_code
_entity_poly.pdbx_strand_id
1 'polypeptide(L)'
;MRVRPALVLLPMLVLLAACAPEPAPSPSPSTSSTSAPTSPTPTPSETSAPTPDPTEAASEFSGPQLVKLCTEKTRSLAPDATYYADMATTEWLAEKSLWFVVIPKTLDGQDSVAVCAIGGTPKAPTFELEGETLPSGVADIRAELLAGEHDGES
;
A
#
# COMPACT_ATOMS: atom_id res chain seq x y z
N MET A 1 -8.05 20.56 42.77
CA MET A 1 -9.39 19.94 42.73
C MET A 1 -9.42 18.93 41.62
N ARG A 2 -9.90 17.72 41.91
CA ARG A 2 -9.96 16.56 41.00
C ARG A 2 -11.15 16.70 40.07
N VAL A 3 -10.98 16.44 38.78
CA VAL A 3 -12.09 16.07 37.91
C VAL A 3 -11.63 14.89 37.07
N ARG A 4 -12.26 13.72 37.29
CA ARG A 4 -12.19 12.53 36.42
C ARG A 4 -13.57 12.36 35.73
N PRO A 5 -13.80 11.31 34.92
CA PRO A 5 -14.07 11.40 33.49
C PRO A 5 -15.57 11.13 33.19
N ALA A 6 -16.04 11.47 31.99
CA ALA A 6 -17.33 11.01 31.50
C ALA A 6 -17.14 10.35 30.13
N LEU A 7 -16.98 9.03 30.22
CA LEU A 7 -17.26 8.07 29.16
C LEU A 7 -18.77 8.13 28.85
N VAL A 8 -19.17 7.77 27.62
CA VAL A 8 -20.43 7.08 27.25
C VAL A 8 -21.10 7.63 25.95
N LEU A 9 -20.94 6.80 24.90
CA LEU A 9 -21.88 6.41 23.82
C LEU A 9 -22.20 7.35 22.64
N LEU A 10 -21.55 7.05 21.51
CA LEU A 10 -22.13 7.11 20.16
C LEU A 10 -23.28 6.10 20.00
N PRO A 11 -24.38 6.45 19.31
CA PRO A 11 -25.17 5.48 18.57
C PRO A 11 -24.86 5.55 17.08
N MET A 12 -24.31 4.44 16.59
CA MET A 12 -24.31 4.01 15.18
C MET A 12 -25.75 3.93 14.65
N LEU A 13 -26.01 4.54 13.50
CA LEU A 13 -27.22 4.28 12.71
C LEU A 13 -26.80 3.75 11.34
N VAL A 14 -26.81 2.43 11.26
CA VAL A 14 -26.50 1.62 10.08
C VAL A 14 -27.72 1.61 9.18
N LEU A 15 -27.60 2.16 7.96
CA LEU A 15 -28.57 1.92 6.89
C LEU A 15 -28.01 0.84 5.95
N LEU A 16 -28.44 -0.41 6.15
CA LEU A 16 -28.27 -1.48 5.16
C LEU A 16 -29.38 -1.35 4.10
N ALA A 17 -29.04 -0.82 2.93
CA ALA A 17 -29.87 -0.94 1.74
C ALA A 17 -29.54 -2.25 1.03
N ALA A 18 -30.55 -3.09 0.89
CA ALA A 18 -30.54 -4.35 0.16
C ALA A 18 -30.61 -4.13 -1.35
N CYS A 19 -29.85 -4.91 -2.14
CA CYS A 19 -30.24 -5.23 -3.51
C CYS A 19 -29.61 -6.55 -3.97
N ALA A 20 -30.48 -7.51 -4.27
CA ALA A 20 -30.28 -8.66 -5.17
C ALA A 20 -31.20 -8.43 -6.40
N PRO A 21 -31.16 -9.18 -7.53
CA PRO A 21 -30.46 -10.45 -7.81
C PRO A 21 -29.78 -10.59 -9.20
N GLU A 22 -29.13 -11.75 -9.36
CA GLU A 22 -28.71 -12.58 -10.53
C GLU A 22 -29.51 -12.43 -11.86
N PRO A 23 -28.86 -12.56 -13.04
CA PRO A 23 -28.96 -13.82 -13.83
C PRO A 23 -27.71 -14.23 -14.65
N ALA A 24 -27.45 -15.55 -14.72
CA ALA A 24 -26.72 -16.20 -15.82
C ALA A 24 -27.71 -16.60 -16.94
N PRO A 25 -27.29 -16.59 -18.22
CA PRO A 25 -27.16 -17.88 -18.92
C PRO A 25 -26.01 -17.98 -19.96
N SER A 26 -25.44 -19.18 -20.07
CA SER A 26 -24.74 -19.80 -21.22
C SER A 26 -25.78 -20.18 -22.31
N PRO A 27 -25.53 -20.22 -23.65
CA PRO A 27 -24.55 -21.05 -24.40
C PRO A 27 -23.93 -20.29 -25.62
N SER A 28 -23.10 -20.76 -26.56
CA SER A 28 -23.01 -22.03 -27.30
C SER A 28 -21.75 -21.99 -28.22
N PRO A 29 -21.30 -23.11 -28.81
CA PRO A 29 -20.05 -23.23 -29.58
C PRO A 29 -20.22 -22.83 -31.07
N SER A 30 -19.12 -22.51 -31.75
CA SER A 30 -19.05 -22.60 -33.20
C SER A 30 -17.65 -22.97 -33.71
N THR A 31 -17.71 -23.92 -34.63
CA THR A 31 -16.67 -24.69 -35.31
C THR A 31 -15.91 -23.89 -36.37
N SER A 32 -14.67 -24.35 -36.65
CA SER A 32 -13.92 -24.41 -37.93
C SER A 32 -14.29 -23.39 -39.04
N SER A 33 -13.35 -22.74 -39.72
CA SER A 33 -12.53 -23.37 -40.78
C SER A 33 -11.61 -22.33 -41.45
N THR A 34 -10.57 -22.84 -42.13
CA THR A 34 -10.06 -22.36 -43.42
C THR A 34 -8.91 -21.35 -43.46
N SER A 35 -7.90 -21.75 -44.24
CA SER A 35 -6.55 -21.24 -44.44
C SER A 35 -6.44 -20.07 -45.43
N ALA A 36 -5.48 -19.16 -45.12
CA ALA A 36 -4.53 -18.44 -46.01
C ALA A 36 -5.06 -17.42 -47.06
N PRO A 37 -4.23 -16.52 -47.64
CA PRO A 37 -2.98 -15.87 -47.16
C PRO A 37 -2.98 -14.32 -47.35
N THR A 38 -1.84 -13.69 -46.94
CA THR A 38 -1.30 -12.37 -47.34
C THR A 38 -1.96 -11.07 -46.88
N SER A 39 -1.16 -10.23 -46.20
CA SER A 39 -1.00 -8.76 -46.34
C SER A 39 -0.92 -8.03 -44.97
N PRO A 40 -0.34 -6.83 -44.94
CA PRO A 40 0.99 -6.52 -44.43
C PRO A 40 1.07 -6.54 -42.89
N THR A 41 2.27 -6.78 -42.37
CA THR A 41 2.64 -6.53 -40.96
C THR A 41 2.05 -5.21 -40.46
N PRO A 42 1.12 -5.21 -39.48
CA PRO A 42 0.82 -3.99 -38.76
C PRO A 42 2.08 -3.63 -37.97
N THR A 43 2.67 -2.48 -38.28
CA THR A 43 3.51 -1.74 -37.33
C THR A 43 2.82 -1.80 -35.97
N PRO A 44 3.49 -2.22 -34.88
CA PRO A 44 2.93 -2.02 -33.56
C PRO A 44 2.80 -0.51 -33.39
N SER A 45 1.56 -0.02 -33.55
CA SER A 45 1.21 1.30 -33.06
C SER A 45 1.41 1.19 -31.56
N GLU A 46 2.45 1.83 -31.04
CA GLU A 46 2.61 2.04 -29.61
C GLU A 46 1.39 2.85 -29.17
N THR A 47 0.31 2.14 -28.86
CA THR A 47 -0.79 2.65 -28.07
C THR A 47 -0.13 3.13 -26.79
N SER A 48 -0.01 4.45 -26.67
CA SER A 48 0.33 5.09 -25.41
C SER A 48 -0.77 4.67 -24.45
N ALA A 49 -0.51 3.64 -23.66
CA ALA A 49 -1.36 3.30 -22.54
C ALA A 49 -1.47 4.57 -21.67
N PRO A 50 -2.68 4.94 -21.21
CA PRO A 50 -2.80 6.06 -20.29
C PRO A 50 -1.87 5.81 -19.12
N THR A 51 -1.06 6.82 -18.76
CA THR A 51 -0.32 6.78 -17.50
C THR A 51 -1.35 6.67 -16.39
N PRO A 52 -1.34 5.59 -15.59
CA PRO A 52 -2.29 5.43 -14.50
C PRO A 52 -2.12 6.59 -13.52
N ASP A 53 -3.23 7.01 -12.91
CA ASP A 53 -3.20 8.00 -11.86
C ASP A 53 -2.26 7.49 -10.72
N PRO A 54 -1.39 8.34 -10.16
CA PRO A 54 -0.43 7.91 -9.14
C PRO A 54 -1.11 7.27 -7.92
N THR A 55 -2.35 7.66 -7.58
CA THR A 55 -3.15 7.03 -6.52
C THR A 55 -3.52 5.58 -6.89
N GLU A 56 -3.91 5.33 -8.14
CA GLU A 56 -4.31 4.00 -8.61
C GLU A 56 -3.09 3.07 -8.70
N ALA A 57 -1.98 3.58 -9.23
CA ALA A 57 -0.75 2.82 -9.44
C ALA A 57 -0.08 2.40 -8.12
N ALA A 58 -0.12 3.27 -7.11
CA ALA A 58 0.37 2.95 -5.77
C ALA A 58 -0.57 2.02 -5.00
N SER A 59 -1.86 1.94 -5.33
CA SER A 59 -2.77 1.00 -4.66
C SER A 59 -2.56 -0.48 -5.06
N GLU A 60 -1.77 -0.75 -6.11
CA GLU A 60 -1.53 -2.10 -6.65
C GLU A 60 -0.63 -3.00 -5.78
N PHE A 61 0.05 -2.44 -4.77
CA PHE A 61 0.90 -3.24 -3.90
C PHE A 61 0.09 -4.25 -3.06
N SER A 62 0.59 -5.48 -2.97
CA SER A 62 0.11 -6.41 -1.96
C SER A 62 0.76 -6.12 -0.59
N GLY A 63 0.04 -6.38 0.50
CA GLY A 63 0.57 -6.24 1.87
C GLY A 63 1.93 -6.95 2.08
N PRO A 64 2.10 -8.24 1.71
CA PRO A 64 3.38 -8.93 1.84
C PRO A 64 4.51 -8.28 1.03
N GLN A 65 4.18 -7.68 -0.13
CA GLN A 65 5.17 -6.97 -0.94
C GLN A 65 5.62 -5.67 -0.25
N LEU A 66 4.70 -4.90 0.32
CA LEU A 66 5.02 -3.69 1.09
C LEU A 66 5.94 -4.00 2.28
N VAL A 67 5.59 -5.05 3.03
CA VAL A 67 6.37 -5.50 4.19
C VAL A 67 7.77 -5.95 3.78
N LYS A 68 7.87 -6.72 2.69
CA LYS A 68 9.15 -7.15 2.13
C LYS A 68 10.01 -5.95 1.72
N LEU A 69 9.44 -5.01 0.97
CA LEU A 69 10.14 -3.81 0.52
C LEU A 69 10.66 -2.98 1.70
N CYS A 70 9.84 -2.73 2.70
CA CYS A 70 10.26 -1.97 3.88
C CYS A 70 11.33 -2.71 4.71
N THR A 71 11.22 -4.04 4.82
CA THR A 71 12.25 -4.87 5.47
C THR A 71 13.58 -4.78 4.73
N GLU A 72 13.57 -4.92 3.39
CA GLU A 72 14.79 -4.86 2.58
C GLU A 72 15.49 -3.51 2.70
N LYS A 73 14.73 -2.42 2.69
CA LYS A 73 15.27 -1.07 2.86
C LYS A 73 15.89 -0.83 4.23
N THR A 74 15.14 -1.12 5.28
CA THR A 74 15.59 -0.84 6.65
C THR A 74 16.66 -1.81 7.14
N ARG A 75 16.79 -3.01 6.56
CA ARG A 75 17.85 -3.97 6.90
C ARG A 75 19.26 -3.43 6.63
N SER A 76 19.41 -2.45 5.73
CA SER A 76 20.68 -1.76 5.53
C SER A 76 21.13 -0.94 6.76
N LEU A 77 20.16 -0.50 7.58
CA LEU A 77 20.37 0.27 8.80
C LEU A 77 20.59 -0.64 10.02
N ALA A 78 19.89 -1.79 10.04
CA ALA A 78 19.98 -2.77 11.11
C ALA A 78 20.07 -4.21 10.55
N PRO A 79 21.25 -4.65 10.10
CA PRO A 79 21.41 -5.95 9.43
C PRO A 79 21.10 -7.15 10.35
N ASP A 80 21.32 -6.97 11.65
CA ASP A 80 21.14 -8.00 12.68
C ASP A 80 19.77 -7.94 13.37
N ALA A 81 18.87 -7.05 12.94
CA ALA A 81 17.54 -6.95 13.52
C ALA A 81 16.64 -8.14 13.14
N THR A 82 15.86 -8.59 14.11
CA THR A 82 14.77 -9.56 13.87
C THR A 82 13.49 -8.81 13.57
N TYR A 83 13.01 -8.92 12.33
CA TYR A 83 11.78 -8.29 11.87
C TYR A 83 10.58 -9.23 12.05
N TYR A 84 9.49 -8.73 12.61
CA TYR A 84 8.26 -9.47 12.82
C TYR A 84 7.23 -9.12 11.74
N ALA A 85 7.45 -9.60 10.52
CA ALA A 85 6.64 -9.31 9.34
C ALA A 85 5.13 -9.64 9.53
N ASP A 86 4.80 -10.71 10.25
CA ASP A 86 3.41 -11.09 10.52
C ASP A 86 2.66 -10.12 11.44
N MET A 87 3.40 -9.27 12.18
CA MET A 87 2.85 -8.21 13.04
C MET A 87 2.90 -6.83 12.36
N ALA A 88 3.28 -6.77 11.09
CA ALA A 88 3.37 -5.51 10.37
C ALA A 88 1.98 -4.91 10.10
N THR A 89 1.91 -3.59 10.07
CA THR A 89 0.74 -2.85 9.61
C THR A 89 1.05 -2.11 8.31
N THR A 90 0.03 -2.03 7.45
CA THR A 90 0.07 -1.28 6.20
C THR A 90 -1.15 -0.37 6.14
N GLU A 91 -0.94 0.92 6.00
CA GLU A 91 -1.99 1.92 5.93
C GLU A 91 -1.88 2.73 4.64
N TRP A 92 -2.99 2.92 3.94
CA TRP A 92 -3.03 3.81 2.79
C TRP A 92 -3.23 5.26 3.24
N LEU A 93 -2.27 6.12 2.91
CA LEU A 93 -2.33 7.57 3.13
C LEU A 93 -2.80 8.23 1.84
N ALA A 94 -4.11 8.35 1.68
CA ALA A 94 -4.73 8.86 0.45
C ALA A 94 -4.28 10.28 0.10
N GLU A 95 -4.04 11.14 1.10
CA GLU A 95 -3.61 12.54 0.90
C GLU A 95 -2.24 12.64 0.23
N LYS A 96 -1.38 11.64 0.44
CA LYS A 96 -0.02 11.58 -0.12
C LYS A 96 0.13 10.55 -1.24
N SER A 97 -0.88 9.70 -1.46
CA SER A 97 -0.81 8.54 -2.35
C SER A 97 0.36 7.60 -1.99
N LEU A 98 0.53 7.32 -0.70
CA LEU A 98 1.60 6.48 -0.15
C LEU A 98 1.04 5.38 0.75
N TRP A 99 1.74 4.25 0.78
CA TRP A 99 1.57 3.25 1.83
C TRP A 99 2.49 3.53 3.00
N PHE A 100 1.92 3.71 4.18
CA PHE A 100 2.65 3.76 5.44
C PHE A 100 2.77 2.35 6.03
N VAL A 101 4.00 1.86 6.14
CA VAL A 101 4.30 0.49 6.57
C VAL A 101 5.05 0.55 7.89
N VAL A 102 4.59 -0.20 8.88
CA VAL A 102 5.23 -0.29 10.20
C VAL A 102 5.49 -1.76 10.50
N ILE A 103 6.75 -2.12 10.77
CA ILE A 103 7.17 -3.49 11.04
C ILE A 103 7.84 -3.53 12.41
N PRO A 104 7.25 -4.19 13.42
CA PRO A 104 7.93 -4.42 14.68
C PRO A 104 9.24 -5.17 14.46
N LYS A 105 10.28 -4.80 15.21
CA LYS A 105 11.57 -5.48 15.18
C LYS A 105 12.25 -5.45 16.53
N THR A 106 13.18 -6.37 16.74
CA THR A 106 14.14 -6.33 17.84
C THR A 106 15.56 -6.18 17.33
N LEU A 107 16.37 -5.39 18.01
CA LEU A 107 17.82 -5.28 17.80
C LEU A 107 18.49 -5.22 19.18
N ASP A 108 19.46 -6.10 19.43
CA ASP A 108 20.16 -6.19 20.73
C ASP A 108 19.23 -6.33 21.95
N GLY A 109 18.10 -7.04 21.76
CA GLY A 109 17.08 -7.22 22.79
C GLY A 109 16.20 -5.99 23.06
N GLN A 110 16.33 -4.93 22.25
CA GLN A 110 15.49 -3.74 22.32
C GLN A 110 14.41 -3.77 21.24
N ASP A 111 13.18 -3.51 21.65
CA ASP A 111 12.04 -3.37 20.75
C ASP A 111 12.07 -2.01 20.05
N SER A 112 11.91 -2.03 18.75
CA SER A 112 11.75 -0.87 17.89
C SER A 112 10.82 -1.22 16.74
N VAL A 113 10.57 -0.28 15.84
CA VAL A 113 9.84 -0.53 14.60
C VAL A 113 10.62 0.03 13.43
N ALA A 114 10.57 -0.67 12.30
CA ALA A 114 10.90 -0.10 11.01
C ALA A 114 9.68 0.62 10.44
N VAL A 115 9.89 1.77 9.84
CA VAL A 115 8.83 2.60 9.26
C VAL A 115 9.21 2.99 7.84
N CYS A 116 8.29 2.80 6.89
CA CYS A 116 8.49 3.23 5.51
C CYS A 116 7.23 3.91 4.94
N ALA A 117 7.41 4.89 4.06
CA ALA A 117 6.37 5.43 3.21
C ALA A 117 6.68 5.07 1.75
N ILE A 118 5.84 4.21 1.15
CA ILE A 118 6.09 3.56 -0.14
C ILE A 118 5.08 4.06 -1.16
N GLY A 119 5.57 4.62 -2.27
CA GLY A 119 4.78 5.07 -3.40
C GLY A 119 5.18 4.36 -4.70
N GLY A 120 4.78 4.95 -5.83
CA GLY A 120 5.11 4.45 -7.16
C GLY A 120 4.30 3.21 -7.52
N THR A 121 4.95 2.18 -8.08
CA THR A 121 4.28 0.94 -8.49
C THR A 121 5.02 -0.30 -7.98
N PRO A 122 4.37 -1.48 -7.94
CA PRO A 122 5.02 -2.75 -7.62
C PRO A 122 6.32 -3.04 -8.39
N LYS A 123 6.44 -2.54 -9.64
CA LYS A 123 7.62 -2.74 -10.50
C LYS A 123 8.67 -1.63 -10.34
N ALA A 124 8.26 -0.46 -9.89
CA ALA A 124 9.12 0.70 -9.67
C ALA A 124 8.69 1.41 -8.37
N PRO A 125 8.98 0.82 -7.20
CA PRO A 125 8.61 1.40 -5.92
C PRO A 125 9.46 2.64 -5.62
N THR A 126 8.83 3.67 -5.07
CA THR A 126 9.51 4.85 -4.53
C THR A 126 9.37 4.86 -3.00
N PHE A 127 10.31 5.51 -2.32
CA PHE A 127 10.32 5.63 -0.87
C PHE A 127 10.44 7.11 -0.51
N GLU A 128 9.45 7.64 0.20
CA GLU A 128 9.49 9.00 0.75
C GLU A 128 10.01 9.01 2.19
N LEU A 129 9.94 7.86 2.86
CA LEU A 129 10.44 7.67 4.21
C LEU A 129 10.97 6.24 4.31
N GLU A 130 12.14 6.08 4.91
CA GLU A 130 12.70 4.81 5.35
C GLU A 130 13.51 5.03 6.64
N GLY A 131 13.17 4.31 7.71
CA GLY A 131 13.84 4.53 8.99
C GLY A 131 13.37 3.62 10.10
N GLU A 132 13.81 3.93 11.31
CA GLU A 132 13.53 3.17 12.51
C GLU A 132 13.14 4.11 13.65
N THR A 133 12.22 3.69 14.50
CA THR A 133 11.80 4.47 15.67
C THR A 133 11.37 3.57 16.83
N LEU A 134 11.13 4.17 17.99
CA LEU A 134 10.40 3.52 19.06
C LEU A 134 8.91 3.44 18.69
N PRO A 135 8.16 2.43 19.19
CA PRO A 135 6.73 2.30 18.89
C PRO A 135 5.91 3.58 19.20
N SER A 136 6.33 4.37 20.19
CA SER A 136 5.67 5.62 20.56
C SER A 136 5.82 6.73 19.53
N GLY A 137 6.87 6.72 18.70
CA GLY A 137 7.15 7.79 17.71
C GLY A 137 6.45 7.59 16.37
N VAL A 138 5.78 6.45 16.16
CA VAL A 138 5.13 6.12 14.87
C VAL A 138 4.03 7.12 14.51
N ALA A 139 3.23 7.52 15.49
CA ALA A 139 2.13 8.44 15.27
C ALA A 139 2.62 9.84 14.87
N ASP A 140 3.71 10.30 15.50
CA ASP A 140 4.33 11.58 15.19
C ASP A 140 4.93 11.56 13.78
N ILE A 141 5.70 10.53 13.43
CA ILE A 141 6.28 10.35 12.08
C ILE A 141 5.19 10.32 11.00
N ARG A 142 4.08 9.63 11.25
CA ARG A 142 2.94 9.61 10.32
C ARG A 142 2.33 11.00 10.16
N ALA A 143 2.21 11.76 11.25
CA ALA A 143 1.67 13.12 11.21
C ALA A 143 2.60 14.08 10.45
N GLU A 144 3.91 14.01 10.69
CA GLU A 144 4.94 14.79 9.97
C GLU A 144 4.94 14.48 8.47
N LEU A 145 4.82 13.19 8.11
CA LEU A 145 4.70 12.76 6.71
C LEU A 145 3.45 13.37 6.04
N LEU A 146 2.31 13.32 6.70
CA LEU A 146 1.06 13.91 6.19
C LEU A 146 1.13 15.44 6.10
N ALA A 147 1.82 16.10 7.03
CA ALA A 147 2.07 17.54 6.99
C ALA A 147 3.02 17.93 5.84
N GLY A 148 3.84 17.01 5.33
CA GLY A 148 4.88 17.30 4.34
C GLY A 148 6.11 17.96 4.96
N GLU A 149 6.32 17.80 6.26
CA GLU A 149 7.47 18.40 6.97
C GLU A 149 8.78 17.61 6.77
N HIS A 150 8.76 16.54 5.97
CA HIS A 150 9.98 15.79 5.59
C HIS A 150 10.70 16.38 4.35
N ASP A 151 10.09 17.34 3.64
CA ASP A 151 10.73 18.10 2.56
C ASP A 151 11.53 19.28 3.14
N GLY A 152 12.70 19.03 3.71
CA GLY A 152 13.53 20.15 4.17
C GLY A 152 14.82 19.82 4.90
N GLU A 153 15.81 19.26 4.22
CA GLU A 153 17.18 19.79 4.36
C GLU A 153 17.98 19.55 3.07
N SER A 154 18.57 20.63 2.54
CA SER A 154 19.51 20.65 1.42
C SER A 154 20.93 20.32 1.86
#